data_AF-A0A7C8ANX3-F1
#
_entry.id   AF-A0A7C8ANX3-F1
#
_cell.length_a   1.000
_cell.length_b   1.000
_cell.length_c   1.000
_cell.angle_alpha   90.00
_cell.angle_beta   90.00
_cell.angle_gamma   90.00
#
_symmetry.space_group_name_H-M   'P 1'
#
loop_
_entity.id
_entity.type
_entity.pdbx_description
1 polymer ?
#
loop_
_entity_poly.entity_id
_entity_poly.type
_entity_poly.pdbx_seq_one_letter_code
_entity_poly.pdbx_strand_id
1 'polypeptide(L)'
;MSSRITLWFDVGNSPSLSPEHKELVMRRLGNRIGKDGAMKVMSQKTRSKAENRELAVEWFVQLMQDALRQVQVRKRTLVIIAAKLRRLEEKEQPGLLKHRRLERVPVKD
;
A
#
# COMPACT_ATOMS: atom_id res chain seq x y z
N MET A 1 13.47 -2.26 39.99
CA MET A 1 14.28 -2.82 38.89
C MET A 1 13.91 -2.11 37.59
N SER A 2 14.89 -1.58 36.85
CA SER A 2 14.65 -1.04 35.50
C SER A 2 14.63 -2.20 34.50
N SER A 3 13.45 -2.55 33.98
CA SER A 3 13.25 -3.64 33.01
C SER A 3 13.23 -3.16 31.56
N ARG A 4 13.31 -1.85 31.31
CA ARG A 4 13.31 -1.26 29.96
C ARG A 4 14.52 -1.73 29.16
N ILE A 5 14.27 -2.22 27.95
CA ILE A 5 15.26 -2.57 26.94
C ILE A 5 15.12 -1.62 25.75
N THR A 6 16.25 -1.19 25.19
CA THR A 6 16.30 -0.43 23.93
C THR A 6 17.23 -1.15 22.97
N LEU A 7 16.72 -1.48 21.79
CA LEU A 7 17.47 -1.99 20.65
C LEU A 7 17.80 -0.81 19.73
N TRP A 8 19.08 -0.71 19.37
CA TRP A 8 19.58 0.28 18.43
C TRP A 8 20.04 -0.43 17.16
N PHE A 9 19.63 0.09 16.02
CA PHE A 9 20.02 -0.45 14.72
C PHE A 9 20.41 0.69 13.79
N ASP A 10 21.68 0.73 13.40
CA ASP A 10 22.19 1.69 12.43
C ASP A 10 21.84 1.21 11.02
N VAL A 11 20.81 1.82 10.42
CA VAL A 11 20.36 1.47 9.07
C VAL A 11 21.37 1.94 8.03
N GLY A 12 21.99 3.11 8.24
CA GLY A 12 22.91 3.72 7.28
C GLY A 12 24.18 2.90 7.09
N ASN A 13 24.77 2.43 8.19
CA ASN A 13 26.03 1.70 8.19
C ASN A 13 25.87 0.17 8.21
N SER A 14 24.64 -0.36 8.23
CA SER A 14 24.42 -1.82 8.24
C SER A 14 25.00 -2.48 6.97
N PRO A 15 25.89 -3.48 7.10
CA PRO A 15 26.39 -4.26 5.96
C PRO A 15 25.36 -5.28 5.45
N SER A 16 24.33 -5.59 6.26
CA SER A 16 23.29 -6.58 5.93
C SER A 16 22.19 -6.03 5.01
N LEU A 17 22.23 -4.74 4.67
CA LEU A 17 21.25 -4.08 3.79
C LEU A 17 21.94 -3.61 2.51
N SER A 18 21.33 -3.90 1.36
CA SER A 18 21.73 -3.29 0.08
C SER A 18 21.44 -1.78 0.08
N PRO A 19 22.08 -0.98 -0.79
CA PRO A 19 21.78 0.45 -0.91
C PRO A 19 20.29 0.75 -1.10
N GLU A 20 19.60 -0.04 -1.93
CA GLU A 20 18.16 0.09 -2.17
C GLU A 20 17.34 -0.22 -0.90
N HIS A 21 17.71 -1.26 -0.16
CA HIS A 21 17.05 -1.59 1.10
C HIS A 21 17.25 -0.50 2.15
N LYS A 22 18.45 0.09 2.23
CA LYS A 22 18.71 1.22 3.13
C LYS A 22 17.81 2.40 2.79
N GLU A 23 17.74 2.79 1.52
CA GLU A 23 16.89 3.89 1.08
C GLU A 23 15.41 3.60 1.35
N LEU A 24 14.94 2.38 1.08
CA LEU A 24 13.56 1.97 1.32
C LEU A 24 13.19 2.05 2.80
N VAL A 25 14.07 1.53 3.67
CA VAL A 25 13.88 1.54 5.13
C VAL A 25 13.92 2.98 5.66
N MET A 26 14.90 3.78 5.24
CA MET A 26 14.99 5.21 5.59
C MET A 26 13.73 5.97 5.19
N ARG A 27 13.19 5.69 4.00
CA ARG A 27 11.97 6.34 3.51
C ARG A 27 10.72 5.89 4.27
N ARG A 28 10.52 4.59 4.47
CA ARG A 28 9.29 4.03 5.08
C ARG A 28 9.26 4.20 6.60
N LEU A 29 10.41 4.09 7.26
CA LEU A 29 10.55 4.22 8.71
C LEU A 29 11.17 5.57 9.13
N GLY A 30 11.15 6.58 8.26
CA GLY A 30 11.77 7.89 8.53
C GLY A 30 11.31 8.54 9.85
N ASN A 31 10.05 8.35 10.25
CA ASN A 31 9.52 8.84 11.53
C ASN A 31 10.09 8.12 12.77
N ARG A 32 10.77 6.99 12.58
CA ARG A 32 11.37 6.14 13.62
C ARG A 32 12.90 6.15 13.61
N ILE A 33 13.50 6.76 12.58
CA ILE A 33 14.95 6.83 12.40
C ILE A 33 15.40 8.25 12.72
N GLY A 34 16.43 8.36 13.56
CA GLY A 34 17.03 9.65 13.88
C GLY A 34 17.82 10.23 12.71
N LYS A 35 18.27 11.49 12.85
CA LYS A 35 19.15 12.15 11.86
C LYS A 35 20.50 11.46 11.72
N ASP A 36 20.88 10.68 12.72
CA ASP A 36 22.06 9.80 12.76
C ASP A 36 21.88 8.53 11.90
N GLY A 37 20.69 8.28 11.33
CA GLY A 37 20.42 7.08 10.56
C GLY A 37 20.16 5.84 11.43
N ALA A 38 20.07 6.01 12.75
CA ALA A 38 19.81 4.92 13.68
C ALA A 38 18.33 4.84 14.06
N MET A 39 17.78 3.63 13.98
CA MET A 39 16.47 3.28 14.49
C MET A 39 16.57 2.83 15.95
N LYS A 40 15.61 3.23 16.79
CA LYS A 40 15.49 2.79 18.18
C LYS A 40 14.17 2.07 18.40
N VAL A 41 14.22 0.86 18.95
CA VAL A 41 13.05 0.08 19.35
C VAL A 41 13.13 -0.15 20.85
N MET A 42 12.12 0.29 21.59
CA MET A 42 12.09 0.19 23.06
C MET A 42 11.01 -0.79 23.51
N SER A 43 11.30 -1.62 24.51
CA SER A 43 10.32 -2.48 25.18
C SER A 43 10.44 -2.35 26.70
N GLN A 44 9.29 -2.19 27.37
CA GLN A 44 9.18 -2.07 28.82
C GLN A 44 7.87 -2.69 29.34
N LYS A 45 7.33 -3.67 28.61
CA LYS A 45 6.00 -4.24 28.88
C LYS A 45 5.97 -5.07 30.16
N THR A 46 7.07 -5.73 30.50
CA THR A 46 7.10 -6.70 31.59
C THR A 46 8.16 -6.35 32.63
N ARG A 47 8.12 -7.04 33.76
CA ARG A 47 9.12 -6.90 34.83
C ARG A 47 10.44 -7.62 34.51
N SER A 48 10.44 -8.51 33.52
CA SER A 48 11.61 -9.29 33.10
C SER A 48 12.37 -8.58 31.97
N LYS A 49 13.69 -8.43 32.13
CA LYS A 49 14.57 -7.92 31.07
C LYS A 49 14.67 -8.89 29.88
N ALA A 50 14.65 -10.20 30.14
CA ALA A 50 14.76 -11.22 29.10
C ALA A 50 13.55 -11.16 28.15
N GLU A 51 12.35 -11.13 28.72
CA GLU A 51 11.11 -11.02 27.97
C GLU A 51 11.01 -9.68 27.23
N ASN A 52 11.40 -8.57 27.86
CA ASN A 52 11.45 -7.28 27.17
C ASN A 52 12.49 -7.26 26.02
N ARG A 53 13.59 -8.02 26.12
CA ARG A 53 14.57 -8.16 25.03
C ARG A 53 13.97 -8.93 23.85
N GLU A 54 13.28 -10.03 24.10
CA GLU A 54 12.59 -10.80 23.07
C GLU A 54 11.54 -9.96 22.34
N LEU A 55 10.72 -9.22 23.09
CA LEU A 55 9.73 -8.30 22.52
C LEU A 55 10.34 -7.18 21.68
N ALA A 56 11.48 -6.61 22.12
CA ALA A 56 12.16 -5.57 21.34
C ALA A 56 12.70 -6.13 20.01
N VAL A 57 13.19 -7.36 20.01
CA VAL A 57 13.65 -8.05 18.80
C VAL A 57 12.47 -8.39 17.88
N GLU A 58 11.38 -8.90 18.43
CA GLU A 58 10.17 -9.23 17.65
C GLU A 58 9.62 -8.00 16.92
N TRP A 59 9.48 -6.88 17.62
CA TRP A 59 9.04 -5.62 17.01
C TRP A 59 10.01 -5.08 15.98
N PHE A 60 11.31 -5.20 16.24
CA PHE A 60 12.33 -4.85 15.26
C PHE A 60 12.17 -5.67 13.98
N VAL A 61 12.00 -6.99 14.09
CA VAL A 61 11.81 -7.88 12.93
C VAL A 61 10.54 -7.53 12.17
N GLN A 62 9.42 -7.31 12.85
CA GLN A 62 8.15 -6.92 12.22
C GLN A 62 8.29 -5.61 11.44
N LEU A 63 8.92 -4.59 12.05
CA LEU A 63 9.17 -3.30 11.39
C LEU A 63 10.02 -3.45 10.13
N MET A 64 11.08 -4.25 10.20
CA MET A 64 11.97 -4.50 9.06
C MET A 64 11.25 -5.29 7.95
N GLN A 65 10.44 -6.28 8.29
CA GLN A 65 9.64 -7.03 7.32
C GLN A 65 8.65 -6.14 6.57
N ASP A 66 7.92 -5.28 7.29
CA ASP A 66 6.96 -4.36 6.67
C ASP A 66 7.67 -3.28 5.83
N ALA A 67 8.83 -2.80 6.29
CA ALA A 67 9.63 -1.84 5.54
C ALA A 67 10.21 -2.45 4.25
N LEU A 68 10.62 -3.71 4.27
CA LEU A 68 11.20 -4.39 3.11
C LEU A 68 10.18 -5.08 2.21
N ARG A 69 8.90 -5.17 2.63
CA ARG A 69 7.85 -5.81 1.84
C ARG A 69 7.67 -5.09 0.50
N GLN A 70 7.82 -5.83 -0.61
CA GLN A 70 7.51 -5.33 -1.94
C GLN A 70 5.98 -5.24 -2.09
N VAL A 71 5.47 -4.04 -2.36
CA VAL A 71 4.04 -3.83 -2.63
C VAL A 71 3.82 -4.00 -4.12
N GLN A 72 2.87 -4.87 -4.50
CA GLN A 72 2.50 -5.04 -5.90
C GLN A 72 1.82 -3.77 -6.42
N VAL A 73 2.35 -3.22 -7.51
CA VAL A 73 1.80 -2.01 -8.12
C VAL A 73 0.43 -2.33 -8.71
N ARG A 74 -0.59 -1.55 -8.31
CA ARG A 74 -1.93 -1.68 -8.90
C ARG A 74 -1.86 -1.31 -10.39
N LYS A 75 -2.21 -2.25 -11.26
CA LYS A 75 -2.46 -1.98 -12.67
C LYS A 75 -3.87 -1.45 -12.83
N ARG A 76 -4.06 -0.37 -13.60
CA ARG A 76 -5.40 0.16 -13.90
C ARG A 76 -6.21 -0.89 -14.65
N THR A 77 -7.40 -1.19 -14.17
CA THR A 77 -8.33 -2.10 -14.86
C THR A 77 -8.81 -1.42 -16.14
N LEU A 78 -8.64 -2.08 -17.28
CA LEU A 78 -9.22 -1.64 -18.54
C LEU A 78 -10.71 -2.02 -18.60
N VAL A 79 -11.52 -1.22 -19.30
CA VAL A 79 -12.93 -1.57 -19.56
C VAL A 79 -12.99 -2.80 -20.45
N ILE A 80 -13.73 -3.83 -20.00
CA ILE A 80 -13.90 -5.10 -20.69
C ILE A 80 -14.66 -4.88 -22.02
N ILE A 81 -14.34 -5.66 -23.06
CA ILE A 81 -15.00 -5.59 -24.38
C ILE A 81 -16.52 -5.73 -24.26
N ALA A 82 -17.01 -6.69 -23.47
CA ALA A 82 -18.45 -6.88 -23.23
C ALA A 82 -19.13 -5.62 -22.66
N ALA A 83 -18.46 -4.88 -21.77
CA ALA A 83 -19.00 -3.63 -21.23
C ALA A 83 -19.04 -2.51 -22.28
N LYS A 84 -18.09 -2.49 -23.23
CA LYS A 84 -18.12 -1.57 -24.36
C LYS A 84 -19.26 -1.90 -25.33
N LEU A 85 -19.47 -3.18 -25.63
CA LEU A 85 -20.54 -3.65 -26.51
C LEU A 85 -21.93 -3.35 -25.91
N ARG A 86 -22.15 -3.72 -24.64
CA ARG A 86 -23.41 -3.38 -23.92
C ARG A 86 -23.69 -1.89 -23.93
N ARG A 87 -22.68 -1.04 -23.68
CA ARG A 87 -22.84 0.42 -23.77
C ARG A 87 -23.31 0.86 -25.15
N LEU A 88 -22.77 0.28 -26.23
CA LEU A 88 -23.17 0.63 -27.59
C LEU A 88 -24.61 0.21 -27.87
N GLU A 89 -24.97 -1.02 -27.52
CA GLU A 89 -26.36 -1.53 -27.63
C GLU A 89 -27.34 -0.66 -26.83
N GLU A 90 -27.01 -0.34 -25.58
CA GLU A 90 -27.80 0.54 -24.71
C GLU A 90 -27.91 1.97 -25.27
N LYS A 91 -26.91 2.45 -26.02
CA LYS A 91 -26.94 3.77 -26.67
C LYS A 91 -27.79 3.76 -27.94
N GLU A 92 -27.80 2.66 -28.69
CA GLU A 92 -28.56 2.53 -29.94
C GLU A 92 -30.08 2.53 -29.70
N GLN A 93 -30.54 1.85 -28.64
CA GLN A 93 -31.96 1.70 -28.29
C GLN A 93 -32.69 3.07 -28.14
N PRO A 94 -32.20 4.03 -27.32
CA PRO A 94 -32.76 5.39 -27.26
C PRO A 94 -32.64 6.17 -28.57
N GLY A 95 -31.58 5.94 -29.36
CA GLY A 95 -31.37 6.62 -30.65
C GLY A 95 -32.44 6.25 -31.67
N LEU A 96 -32.72 4.95 -31.79
CA LEU A 96 -33.78 4.41 -32.66
C LEU A 96 -35.17 4.90 -32.23
N LEU A 97 -35.43 4.90 -30.92
CA LEU A 97 -36.68 5.43 -30.37
C LEU A 97 -36.87 6.93 -30.68
N LYS A 98 -35.80 7.73 -30.63
CA LYS A 98 -35.86 9.15 -31.02
C LYS A 98 -36.11 9.32 -32.51
N HIS A 99 -35.44 8.55 -33.36
CA HIS A 99 -35.65 8.60 -34.81
C HIS A 99 -37.10 8.28 -35.20
N ARG A 100 -37.67 7.20 -34.67
CA ARG A 100 -39.07 6.82 -34.97
C ARG A 100 -40.11 7.87 -34.54
N ARG A 101 -39.84 8.66 -33.49
CA ARG A 101 -40.73 9.75 -33.06
C ARG A 101 -40.69 10.95 -34.00
N LEU A 102 -39.57 11.15 -34.70
CA LEU A 102 -39.37 12.26 -35.63
C LEU A 102 -39.90 11.93 -37.03
N GLU A 103 -40.04 10.65 -37.37
CA GLU A 103 -40.72 10.22 -38.60
C GLU A 103 -42.20 10.59 -38.54
N ARG A 104 -42.61 11.62 -39.28
CA ARG A 104 -44.01 11.99 -39.46
C ARG A 104 -44.71 10.86 -40.23
N VAL A 105 -45.70 10.23 -39.60
CA VAL A 105 -46.61 9.29 -40.28
C VAL A 105 -47.48 10.10 -41.24
N PRO A 106 -47.51 9.79 -42.56
CA PRO A 106 -48.43 10.44 -43.46
C PRO A 106 -49.86 9.99 -43.11
N VAL A 107 -50.70 10.95 -42.75
CA VAL A 107 -52.15 10.72 -42.56
C VAL A 107 -52.72 10.39 -43.93
N LYS A 108 -53.35 9.23 -44.08
CA LYS A 108 -54.05 8.84 -45.31
C LYS A 108 -55.39 9.60 -45.38
N ASP A 109 -55.58 10.33 -46.46
CA ASP A 109 -56.87 10.87 -46.91
C ASP A 109 -57.72 9.78 -47.59
#